data_AF-A0A3M1LB72-F1
#
_entry.id   AF-A0A3M1LB72-F1
#
_cell.length_a   1.000
_cell.length_b   1.000
_cell.length_c   1.000
_cell.angle_alpha   90.00
_cell.angle_beta   90.00
_cell.angle_gamma   90.00
#
_symmetry.space_group_name_H-M   'P 1'
#
loop_
_entity.id
_entity.type
_entity.pdbx_description
1 polymer ?
#
loop_
_entity_poly.entity_id
_entity_poly.type
_entity_poly.pdbx_seq_one_letter_code
_entity_poly.pdbx_strand_id
1 'polypeptide(L)'
;SRSLPQVSIAVLDSGMLTMALGWQVIAAARAARAGASLEEVIATVEAVRPRVRLYAVLDTLEFLHRSGRVSWARAAMGTLLRIKPIVEVRDGQVFQRERVRTRRRATARLVEIAEALGPLEALAVLHTNAPEAVERLHRTLAARFPDAEIIVEEATPVLGVHVGPGALGIAAVIRALDTA
;
A
#
# COMPACT_ATOMS: atom_id res chain seq x y z
N SER A 1 5.80 -27.52 -3.12
CA SER A 1 6.51 -27.63 -1.83
C SER A 1 6.01 -28.88 -1.10
N ARG A 2 6.79 -29.96 -1.14
CA ARG A 2 6.63 -31.23 -0.40
C ARG A 2 8.08 -31.60 -0.07
N SER A 3 8.61 -31.53 1.14
CA SER A 3 8.20 -32.26 2.35
C SER A 3 8.83 -31.64 3.62
N LEU A 4 8.01 -31.07 4.50
CA LEU A 4 8.33 -30.85 5.92
C LEU A 4 7.23 -31.54 6.74
N PRO A 5 7.33 -32.86 6.95
CA PRO A 5 6.23 -33.70 7.42
C PRO A 5 5.74 -33.41 8.85
N GLN A 6 6.43 -32.53 9.59
CA GLN A 6 6.06 -32.13 10.95
C GLN A 6 5.70 -30.64 11.07
N VAL A 7 5.54 -29.92 9.94
CA VAL A 7 5.21 -28.50 9.94
C VAL A 7 3.89 -28.29 9.21
N SER A 8 2.90 -27.74 9.92
CA SER A 8 1.67 -27.24 9.31
C SER A 8 1.97 -25.93 8.58
N ILE A 9 1.64 -25.88 7.28
CA ILE A 9 1.92 -24.72 6.42
C ILE A 9 0.61 -24.27 5.78
N ALA A 10 0.24 -23.00 6.01
CA ALA A 10 -0.82 -22.32 5.29
C ALA A 10 -0.21 -21.25 4.37
N VAL A 11 -0.70 -21.17 3.13
CA VAL A 11 -0.26 -20.19 2.14
C VAL A 11 -1.43 -19.27 1.84
N LEU A 12 -1.25 -17.98 2.12
CA LEU A 12 -2.26 -16.95 1.91
C LEU A 12 -1.80 -16.04 0.77
N ASP A 13 -2.63 -15.90 -0.27
CA ASP A 13 -2.45 -14.81 -1.22
C ASP A 13 -3.01 -13.52 -0.61
N SER A 14 -2.10 -12.58 -0.30
CA SER A 14 -2.46 -11.30 0.33
C SER A 14 -3.34 -10.39 -0.55
N GLY A 15 -3.35 -10.61 -1.87
CA GLY A 15 -3.97 -9.70 -2.84
C GLY A 15 -3.37 -8.29 -2.85
N MET A 16 -2.22 -8.09 -2.22
CA MET A 16 -1.59 -6.80 -1.96
C MET A 16 -0.08 -6.87 -2.21
N LEU A 17 0.57 -5.71 -2.16
CA LEU A 17 2.03 -5.58 -2.26
C LEU A 17 2.53 -4.56 -1.23
N THR A 18 3.85 -4.39 -1.11
CA THR A 18 4.50 -3.46 -0.17
C THR A 18 3.94 -3.59 1.26
N MET A 19 3.87 -2.50 2.02
CA MET A 19 3.31 -2.47 3.37
C MET A 19 1.82 -2.80 3.46
N ALA A 20 1.06 -2.82 2.35
CA ALA A 20 -0.31 -3.37 2.41
C ALA A 20 -0.30 -4.89 2.62
N LEU A 21 0.68 -5.59 2.05
CA LEU A 21 1.00 -6.97 2.43
C LEU A 21 1.66 -6.99 3.81
N GLY A 22 2.60 -6.08 4.07
CA GLY A 22 3.34 -5.99 5.33
C GLY A 22 2.43 -5.88 6.56
N TRP A 23 1.35 -5.09 6.50
CA TRP A 23 0.38 -4.98 7.60
C TRP A 23 -0.35 -6.30 7.88
N GLN A 24 -0.67 -7.09 6.85
CA GLN A 24 -1.24 -8.43 7.03
C GLN A 24 -0.24 -9.35 7.74
N VAL A 25 1.03 -9.30 7.35
CA VAL A 25 2.12 -10.08 7.97
C VAL A 25 2.38 -9.64 9.41
N ILE A 26 2.37 -8.34 9.70
CA ILE A 26 2.54 -7.80 11.04
C ILE A 26 1.39 -8.25 11.96
N ALA A 27 0.15 -8.23 11.46
CA ALA A 27 -0.99 -8.74 12.22
C ALA A 27 -0.85 -10.24 12.52
N ALA A 28 -0.47 -11.05 11.53
CA ALA A 28 -0.19 -12.46 11.72
C ALA A 28 0.91 -12.71 12.78
N ALA A 29 2.02 -11.98 12.68
CA ALA A 29 3.14 -12.08 13.60
C ALA A 29 2.78 -11.62 15.03
N ARG A 30 1.91 -10.62 15.16
CA ARG A 30 1.38 -10.16 16.46
C ARG A 30 0.51 -11.25 17.10
N ALA A 31 -0.41 -11.85 16.35
CA ALA A 31 -1.25 -12.96 16.84
C ALA A 31 -0.42 -14.18 17.22
N ALA A 32 0.51 -14.61 16.37
CA ALA A 32 1.39 -15.74 16.65
C ALA A 32 2.25 -15.50 17.91
N ARG A 33 2.80 -14.29 18.07
CA ARG A 33 3.58 -13.93 19.27
C ARG A 33 2.73 -13.91 20.54
N ALA A 34 1.42 -13.68 20.43
CA ALA A 34 0.47 -13.78 21.54
C ALA A 34 0.04 -15.23 21.86
N GLY A 35 0.57 -16.22 21.14
CA GLY A 35 0.29 -17.64 21.38
C GLY A 35 -0.91 -18.18 20.60
N ALA A 36 -1.43 -17.44 19.61
CA ALA A 36 -2.52 -17.91 18.75
C ALA A 36 -2.11 -19.15 17.94
N SER A 37 -3.06 -20.07 17.74
CA SER A 37 -2.96 -21.21 16.84
C SER A 37 -2.85 -20.77 15.37
N LEU A 38 -2.47 -21.71 14.48
CA LEU A 38 -2.37 -21.43 13.05
C LEU A 38 -3.70 -20.94 12.47
N GLU A 39 -4.80 -21.57 12.88
CA GLU A 39 -6.16 -21.24 12.45
C GLU A 39 -6.56 -19.81 12.90
N GLU A 40 -6.23 -19.43 14.13
CA GLU A 40 -6.49 -18.07 14.65
C GLU A 40 -5.62 -17.01 13.99
N VAL A 41 -4.38 -17.34 13.66
CA VAL A 41 -3.49 -16.46 12.87
C VAL A 41 -4.08 -16.23 11.48
N ILE A 42 -4.57 -17.28 10.81
CA ILE A 42 -5.24 -17.16 9.50
C ILE A 42 -6.47 -16.27 9.62
N ALA A 43 -7.33 -16.50 10.62
CA ALA A 43 -8.52 -15.69 10.86
C ALA A 43 -8.19 -14.21 11.12
N THR A 44 -7.08 -13.93 11.82
CA THR A 44 -6.59 -12.56 12.04
C THR A 44 -6.23 -11.89 10.71
N VAL A 45 -5.53 -12.58 9.82
CA VAL A 45 -5.18 -12.04 8.50
C VAL A 45 -6.44 -11.78 7.66
N GLU A 46 -7.38 -12.71 7.67
CA GLU A 46 -8.66 -12.59 6.95
C GLU A 46 -9.49 -11.40 7.46
N ALA A 47 -9.47 -11.11 8.76
CA ALA A 47 -10.15 -9.96 9.35
C ALA A 47 -9.47 -8.60 9.06
N VAL A 48 -8.14 -8.57 8.93
CA VAL A 48 -7.38 -7.36 8.58
C VAL A 48 -7.51 -7.04 7.10
N ARG A 49 -7.44 -8.06 6.23
CA ARG A 49 -7.39 -7.92 4.77
C ARG A 49 -8.43 -6.95 4.16
N PRO A 50 -9.74 -6.99 4.48
CA PRO A 50 -10.72 -6.08 3.88
C PRO A 50 -10.56 -4.61 4.31
N ARG A 51 -9.78 -4.34 5.37
CA ARG A 51 -9.49 -3.00 5.89
C ARG A 51 -8.20 -2.41 5.31
N VAL A 52 -7.40 -3.21 4.63
CA VAL A 52 -6.15 -2.77 4.02
C VAL A 52 -6.41 -1.96 2.75
N ARG A 53 -5.72 -0.84 2.59
CA ARG A 53 -5.77 0.04 1.42
C ARG A 53 -4.37 0.38 0.95
N LEU A 54 -4.19 0.50 -0.36
CA LEU A 54 -2.92 0.91 -0.98
C LEU A 54 -3.16 1.90 -2.11
N TYR A 55 -2.61 3.09 -1.96
CA TYR A 55 -2.62 4.14 -2.97
C TYR A 55 -1.22 4.64 -3.25
N ALA A 56 -0.96 5.02 -4.50
CA ALA A 56 0.29 5.65 -4.87
C ALA A 56 0.08 6.72 -5.94
N VAL A 57 0.83 7.81 -5.83
CA VAL A 57 1.10 8.71 -6.94
C VAL A 57 2.41 8.29 -7.60
N LEU A 58 2.39 8.14 -8.93
CA LEU A 58 3.58 7.87 -9.72
C LEU A 58 4.09 9.15 -10.38
N ASP A 59 5.38 9.18 -10.70
CA ASP A 59 5.95 10.31 -11.42
C ASP A 59 5.58 10.29 -12.91
N THR A 60 5.46 9.10 -13.48
CA THR A 60 5.04 8.81 -14.87
C THR A 60 4.47 7.39 -14.94
N LEU A 61 3.68 7.09 -15.98
CA LEU A 61 3.27 5.71 -16.29
C LEU A 61 4.31 4.90 -17.08
N GLU A 62 5.39 5.53 -17.54
CA GLU A 62 6.39 4.86 -18.39
C GLU A 62 6.90 3.55 -17.77
N PHE A 63 7.19 3.54 -16.47
CA PHE A 63 7.68 2.35 -15.77
C PHE A 63 6.62 1.24 -15.71
N LEU A 64 5.37 1.59 -15.41
CA LEU A 64 4.26 0.63 -15.42
C LEU A 64 4.03 0.08 -16.83
N HIS A 65 4.10 0.93 -17.84
CA HIS A 65 3.99 0.53 -19.24
C HIS A 65 5.08 -0.47 -19.62
N ARG A 66 6.35 -0.13 -19.36
CA ARG A 66 7.52 -0.98 -19.64
C ARG A 66 7.47 -2.31 -18.89
N SER A 67 6.88 -2.34 -17.69
CA SER A 67 6.73 -3.58 -16.92
C SER A 67 5.84 -4.62 -17.60
N GLY A 68 4.89 -4.20 -18.44
CA GLY A 68 3.90 -5.06 -19.07
C GLY A 68 2.86 -5.69 -18.12
N ARG A 69 2.94 -5.46 -16.81
CA ARG A 69 2.04 -6.03 -15.79
C ARG A 69 0.70 -5.32 -15.67
N VAL A 70 0.61 -4.09 -16.17
CA VAL A 70 -0.59 -3.26 -16.09
C VAL A 70 -1.10 -2.99 -17.51
N SER A 71 -2.12 -3.72 -17.92
CA SER A 71 -2.64 -3.70 -19.30
C SER A 71 -3.09 -2.32 -19.75
N TRP A 72 -3.83 -1.60 -18.90
CA TRP A 72 -4.35 -0.26 -19.21
C TRP A 72 -3.23 0.79 -19.35
N ALA A 73 -2.08 0.59 -18.71
CA ALA A 73 -0.94 1.50 -18.85
C ALA A 73 -0.40 1.52 -20.29
N ARG A 74 -0.57 0.42 -21.05
CA ARG A 74 -0.24 0.38 -22.49
C ARG A 74 -1.12 1.29 -23.33
N ALA A 75 -2.42 1.29 -23.08
CA ALA A 75 -3.36 2.17 -23.80
C ALA A 75 -3.15 3.65 -23.46
N ALA A 76 -2.62 3.95 -22.27
CA ALA A 76 -2.60 5.30 -21.75
C ALA A 76 -1.34 6.12 -22.13
N MET A 77 -0.25 5.50 -22.61
CA MET A 77 1.03 6.18 -22.89
C MET A 77 0.93 7.42 -23.79
N GLY A 78 0.02 7.43 -24.77
CA GLY A 78 -0.14 8.56 -25.71
C GLY A 78 -0.90 9.78 -25.16
N THR A 79 -1.63 9.65 -24.05
CA THR A 79 -2.54 10.70 -23.54
C THR A 79 -2.11 11.31 -22.20
N LEU A 80 -0.99 10.85 -21.63
CA LEU A 80 -0.60 11.12 -20.24
C LEU A 80 0.73 11.86 -20.08
N LEU A 81 1.21 12.51 -21.13
CA LEU A 81 2.35 13.42 -21.02
C LEU A 81 2.03 14.52 -19.99
N ARG A 82 2.92 14.67 -18.98
CA ARG A 82 2.87 15.69 -17.92
C ARG A 82 1.77 15.53 -16.85
N ILE A 83 1.29 14.31 -16.61
CA ILE A 83 0.46 14.02 -15.43
C ILE A 83 1.14 13.06 -14.46
N LYS A 84 0.73 13.15 -13.20
CA LYS A 84 1.05 12.31 -12.06
C LYS A 84 -0.19 11.43 -11.80
N PRO A 85 -0.19 10.18 -12.27
CA PRO A 85 -1.33 9.29 -12.09
C PRO A 85 -1.39 8.85 -10.62
N ILE A 86 -2.61 8.79 -10.09
CA ILE A 86 -2.89 8.16 -8.81
C ILE A 86 -3.48 6.79 -9.10
N VAL A 87 -2.89 5.76 -8.49
CA VAL A 87 -3.31 4.38 -8.61
C VAL A 87 -3.76 3.82 -7.26
N GLU A 88 -4.65 2.85 -7.32
CA GLU A 88 -5.02 1.99 -6.20
C GLU A 88 -4.62 0.56 -6.53
N VAL A 89 -4.16 -0.19 -5.52
CA VAL A 89 -4.02 -1.63 -5.62
C VAL A 89 -5.10 -2.30 -4.79
N ARG A 90 -5.84 -3.21 -5.43
CA ARG A 90 -6.87 -4.03 -4.79
C ARG A 90 -6.95 -5.36 -5.52
N ASP A 91 -7.08 -6.46 -4.79
CA ASP A 91 -7.22 -7.82 -5.32
C ASP A 91 -6.14 -8.18 -6.36
N GLY A 92 -4.88 -7.80 -6.06
CA GLY A 92 -3.72 -8.06 -6.92
C GLY A 92 -3.68 -7.22 -8.20
N GLN A 93 -4.63 -6.30 -8.40
CA GLN A 93 -4.75 -5.48 -9.60
C GLN A 93 -4.48 -4.00 -9.32
N VAL A 94 -3.89 -3.32 -10.30
CA VAL A 94 -3.61 -1.88 -10.26
C VAL A 94 -4.69 -1.13 -11.03
N PHE A 95 -5.40 -0.23 -10.37
CA PHE A 95 -6.45 0.60 -10.95
C PHE A 95 -6.00 2.05 -11.05
N GLN A 96 -6.23 2.70 -12.19
CA GLN A 96 -6.05 4.15 -12.30
C GLN A 96 -7.24 4.84 -11.63
N ARG A 97 -6.99 5.69 -10.64
CA ARG A 97 -8.03 6.45 -9.94
C ARG A 97 -8.15 7.86 -10.48
N GLU A 98 -7.05 8.60 -10.50
CA GLU A 98 -7.06 10.02 -10.82
C GLU A 98 -5.83 10.44 -11.63
N ARG A 99 -5.91 11.61 -12.26
CA ARG A 99 -4.84 12.23 -13.04
C ARG A 99 -4.59 13.62 -12.51
N VAL A 100 -3.41 13.86 -11.93
CA VAL A 100 -3.08 15.14 -11.31
C VAL A 100 -1.89 15.77 -12.03
N ARG A 101 -1.86 17.08 -12.26
CA ARG A 101 -0.79 17.70 -13.06
C ARG A 101 0.50 17.97 -12.28
N THR A 102 0.40 18.28 -10.99
CA THR A 102 1.56 18.73 -10.21
C THR A 102 1.79 17.82 -9.01
N ARG A 103 3.06 17.69 -8.61
CA ARG A 103 3.44 16.90 -7.44
C ARG A 103 2.76 17.40 -6.17
N ARG A 104 2.69 18.72 -5.96
CA ARG A 104 1.99 19.33 -4.82
C ARG A 104 0.53 18.88 -4.73
N ARG A 105 -0.22 18.96 -5.84
CA ARG A 105 -1.63 18.53 -5.86
C ARG A 105 -1.76 17.03 -5.65
N ALA A 106 -0.84 16.23 -6.19
CA ALA A 106 -0.92 14.79 -6.06
C ALA A 106 -0.58 14.31 -4.64
N THR A 107 0.40 14.93 -3.97
CA THR A 107 0.69 14.69 -2.55
C THR A 107 -0.47 15.13 -1.66
N ALA A 108 -1.07 16.30 -1.90
CA ALA A 108 -2.27 16.73 -1.18
C ALA A 108 -3.42 15.72 -1.37
N ARG A 109 -3.56 15.19 -2.59
CA ARG A 109 -4.60 14.20 -2.87
C ARG A 109 -4.40 12.88 -2.13
N LEU A 110 -3.17 12.43 -1.88
CA LEU A 110 -2.92 11.27 -1.02
C LEU A 110 -3.38 11.52 0.42
N VAL A 111 -3.22 12.75 0.93
CA VAL A 111 -3.73 13.13 2.26
C VAL A 111 -5.26 13.08 2.29
N GLU A 112 -5.90 13.69 1.28
CA GLU A 112 -7.37 13.67 1.17
C GLU A 112 -7.92 12.24 1.04
N ILE A 113 -7.22 11.37 0.29
CA ILE A 113 -7.58 9.95 0.20
C ILE A 113 -7.48 9.28 1.58
N ALA A 114 -6.38 9.49 2.30
CA ALA A 114 -6.22 8.93 3.65
C ALA A 114 -7.34 9.41 4.60
N GLU A 115 -7.65 10.71 4.60
CA GLU A 115 -8.74 11.28 5.41
C GLU A 115 -10.11 10.68 5.06
N ALA A 116 -10.36 10.43 3.77
CA ALA A 116 -11.59 9.80 3.30
C ALA A 116 -11.72 8.32 3.68
N LEU A 117 -10.62 7.64 4.06
CA LEU A 117 -10.69 6.27 4.58
C LEU A 117 -11.28 6.20 6.00
N GLY A 118 -11.35 7.33 6.71
CA GLY A 118 -11.78 7.40 8.10
C GLY A 118 -10.66 7.08 9.10
N PRO A 119 -11.00 6.73 10.36
CA PRO A 119 -10.01 6.42 11.38
C PRO A 119 -9.10 5.26 10.98
N LEU A 120 -7.80 5.41 11.23
CA LEU A 120 -6.78 4.42 10.89
C LEU A 120 -6.22 3.75 12.15
N GLU A 121 -5.91 2.46 12.02
CA GLU A 121 -5.14 1.68 12.99
C GLU A 121 -3.64 1.84 12.70
N ALA A 122 -3.27 1.72 11.43
CA ALA A 122 -1.87 1.79 10.99
C ALA A 122 -1.76 2.44 9.60
N LEU A 123 -0.62 3.08 9.34
CA LEU A 123 -0.34 3.79 8.10
C LEU A 123 1.16 3.71 7.77
N ALA A 124 1.50 3.23 6.59
CA ALA A 124 2.84 3.34 6.05
C ALA A 124 2.87 4.41 4.98
N VAL A 125 3.83 5.33 5.08
CA VAL A 125 4.11 6.33 4.05
C VAL A 125 5.28 5.82 3.21
N LEU A 126 5.05 5.68 1.91
CA LEU A 126 5.93 4.95 1.01
C LEU A 126 6.59 5.90 0.02
N HIS A 127 7.81 5.58 -0.39
CA HIS A 127 8.45 6.29 -1.49
C HIS A 127 9.40 5.43 -2.33
N THR A 128 9.80 5.94 -3.47
CA THR A 128 10.93 5.42 -4.26
C THR A 128 11.92 6.55 -4.49
N ASN A 129 13.10 6.52 -3.87
CA ASN A 129 14.14 7.55 -4.00
C ASN A 129 13.60 8.99 -3.88
N ALA A 130 12.83 9.27 -2.81
CA ALA A 130 12.20 10.57 -2.58
C ALA A 130 12.10 10.94 -1.08
N PRO A 131 13.22 10.87 -0.33
CA PRO A 131 13.22 11.00 1.14
C PRO A 131 12.65 12.33 1.64
N GLU A 132 12.95 13.45 0.99
CA GLU A 132 12.41 14.75 1.41
C GLU A 132 10.89 14.86 1.20
N ALA A 133 10.40 14.23 0.14
CA ALA A 133 8.98 14.29 -0.21
C ALA A 133 8.16 13.36 0.68
N VAL A 134 8.71 12.19 1.05
CA VAL A 134 8.07 11.28 2.00
C VAL A 134 8.02 11.92 3.39
N GLU A 135 9.07 12.60 3.82
CA GLU A 135 9.11 13.24 5.15
C GLU A 135 8.05 14.34 5.28
N ARG A 136 7.85 15.15 4.24
CA ARG A 136 6.76 16.16 4.23
C ARG A 136 5.37 15.51 4.27
N LEU A 137 5.18 14.41 3.56
CA LEU A 137 3.91 13.68 3.55
C LEU A 137 3.67 13.02 4.91
N HIS A 138 4.69 12.38 5.48
CA HIS A 138 4.69 11.78 6.81
C HIS A 138 4.28 12.77 7.88
N ARG A 139 4.95 13.93 7.99
CA ARG A 139 4.58 14.97 8.97
C ARG A 139 3.13 15.42 8.84
N THR A 140 2.64 15.53 7.60
CA THR A 140 1.24 15.92 7.36
C THR A 140 0.28 14.84 7.85
N LEU A 141 0.52 13.58 7.49
CA LEU A 141 -0.33 12.45 7.88
C LEU A 141 -0.26 12.17 9.39
N ALA A 142 0.91 12.29 10.02
CA ALA A 142 1.06 12.14 11.46
C ALA A 142 0.26 13.18 12.26
N ALA A 143 0.16 14.41 11.76
CA ALA A 143 -0.70 15.43 12.37
C ALA A 143 -2.21 15.13 12.20
N ARG A 144 -2.60 14.39 11.16
CA ARG A 144 -4.01 14.03 10.88
C ARG A 144 -4.46 12.74 11.55
N PHE A 145 -3.53 11.83 11.82
CA PHE A 145 -3.79 10.51 12.40
C PHE A 145 -2.91 10.28 13.65
N PRO A 146 -3.08 11.06 14.72
CA PRO A 146 -2.21 10.98 15.91
C PRO A 146 -2.29 9.62 16.63
N ASP A 147 -3.38 8.89 16.46
CA ASP A 147 -3.61 7.58 17.09
C ASP A 147 -3.20 6.38 16.22
N ALA A 148 -2.76 6.61 14.98
CA ALA A 148 -2.35 5.53 14.09
C ALA A 148 -0.89 5.17 14.31
N GLU A 149 -0.55 3.89 14.19
CA GLU A 149 0.86 3.47 14.06
C GLU A 149 1.37 3.91 12.68
N ILE A 150 2.30 4.88 12.64
CA ILE A 150 2.82 5.41 11.38
C ILE A 150 4.29 5.05 11.18
N ILE A 151 4.60 4.47 10.01
CA ILE A 151 5.97 4.17 9.59
C ILE A 151 6.27 4.81 8.23
N VAL A 152 7.56 5.01 7.94
CA VAL A 152 8.04 5.48 6.64
C VAL A 152 8.91 4.39 6.05
N GLU A 153 8.63 3.99 4.81
CA GLU A 153 9.35 2.91 4.14
C GLU A 153 9.71 3.27 2.70
N GLU A 154 10.93 2.92 2.31
CA GLU A 154 11.32 2.95 0.91
C GLU A 154 10.88 1.66 0.21
N ALA A 155 10.21 1.80 -0.93
CA ALA A 155 9.81 0.66 -1.74
C ALA A 155 11.05 -0.08 -2.24
N THR A 156 11.01 -1.40 -2.15
CA THR A 156 12.12 -2.27 -2.56
C THR A 156 12.52 -2.05 -4.03
N PRO A 157 13.78 -2.36 -4.41
CA PRO A 157 14.22 -2.23 -5.80
C PRO A 157 13.32 -2.96 -6.80
N VAL A 158 12.76 -4.11 -6.41
CA VAL A 158 11.81 -4.90 -7.24
C VAL A 158 10.51 -4.14 -7.49
N LEU A 159 10.00 -3.38 -6.53
CA LEU A 159 8.86 -2.49 -6.78
C LEU A 159 9.29 -1.26 -7.58
N GLY A 160 10.44 -0.68 -7.25
CA GLY A 160 10.99 0.52 -7.89
C GLY A 160 11.11 0.41 -9.42
N VAL A 161 11.50 -0.76 -9.94
CA VAL A 161 11.56 -0.98 -11.41
C VAL A 161 10.20 -0.89 -12.10
N HIS A 162 9.10 -1.12 -11.37
CA HIS A 162 7.75 -1.08 -11.92
C HIS A 162 7.09 0.30 -11.77
N VAL A 163 7.35 1.01 -10.68
CA VAL A 163 6.71 2.31 -10.40
C VAL A 163 7.59 3.52 -10.76
N GLY A 164 8.89 3.32 -10.96
CA GLY A 164 9.87 4.36 -11.22
C GLY A 164 10.26 5.15 -9.98
N PRO A 165 11.30 6.00 -10.06
CA PRO A 165 11.69 6.89 -8.97
C PRO A 165 10.66 8.01 -8.78
N GLY A 166 10.68 8.62 -7.59
CA GLY A 166 9.84 9.75 -7.26
C GLY A 166 8.39 9.44 -6.88
N ALA A 167 7.95 8.18 -6.95
CA ALA A 167 6.64 7.78 -6.46
C ALA A 167 6.50 8.02 -4.95
N LEU A 168 5.28 8.33 -4.52
CA LEU A 168 4.87 8.40 -3.12
C LEU A 168 3.61 7.56 -2.96
N GLY A 169 3.42 6.94 -1.80
CA GLY A 169 2.22 6.16 -1.54
C GLY A 169 1.85 6.08 -0.07
N ILE A 170 0.68 5.52 0.16
CA ILE A 170 0.16 5.19 1.48
C ILE A 170 -0.34 3.75 1.47
N ALA A 171 0.01 3.00 2.51
CA ALA A 171 -0.62 1.72 2.81
C ALA A 171 -1.25 1.80 4.20
N ALA A 172 -2.57 1.70 4.28
CA ALA A 172 -3.32 1.94 5.50
C ALA A 172 -4.10 0.70 5.94
N VAL A 173 -4.29 0.56 7.25
CA VAL A 173 -5.27 -0.34 7.85
C VAL A 173 -6.35 0.54 8.47
N ILE A 174 -7.56 0.49 7.91
CA ILE A 174 -8.72 1.21 8.48
C ILE A 174 -9.03 0.60 9.84
N ARG A 175 -9.27 1.43 10.86
CA ARG A 175 -9.62 0.96 12.21
C ARG A 175 -10.88 0.10 12.15
N ALA A 176 -10.87 -1.04 12.82
CA ALA A 176 -12.09 -1.84 12.98
C ALA A 176 -13.13 -1.00 13.72
N LEU A 177 -14.39 -1.08 13.30
CA LEU A 177 -15.48 -0.54 14.10
C LEU A 177 -15.62 -1.45 15.32
N ASP A 178 -15.69 -0.88 16.51
CA ASP A 178 -16.02 -1.63 17.72
C ASP A 178 -17.45 -2.16 17.52
N THR A 179 -17.58 -3.46 17.23
CA THR A 179 -18.88 -4.13 17.29
C THR A 179 -19.21 -4.27 18.77
N ALA A 180 -20.08 -3.37 19.26
CA ALA A 180 -20.72 -3.49 20.57
C ALA A 180 -21.66 -4.70 20.62
#